data_AF-A0A3M1CI05-F1
#
_entry.id   AF-A0A3M1CI05-F1
#
_cell.length_a   1.000
_cell.length_b   1.000
_cell.length_c   1.000
_cell.angle_alpha   90.00
_cell.angle_beta   90.00
_cell.angle_gamma   90.00
#
_symmetry.space_group_name_H-M   'P 1'
#
loop_
_entity.id
_entity.type
_entity.pdbx_description
1 polymer ?
#
loop_
_entity_poly.entity_id
_entity_poly.type
_entity_poly.pdbx_seq_one_letter_code
_entity_poly.pdbx_strand_id
1 'polypeptide(L)'
;MSAKKSTIPFEVAVIIAATLLAAVAGHFLNIFEFLYNLSVFAKWLNLDQIILPFLVLTIGLIWLSVRRYHELRRVADDREKSQLELQQTRLQFDRLLSNLKGEYFFYRHNTDGVFELVSPSVTDVLGYTVEEFCKHYTVYLTDDPINKEVEKHTELSI
;
A
#
# COMPACT_ATOMS: atom_id res chain seq x y z
N MET A 1 3.78 -95.14 47.68
CA MET A 1 4.56 -94.41 46.67
C MET A 1 3.62 -93.98 45.56
N SER A 2 3.18 -92.72 45.53
CA SER A 2 2.55 -92.11 44.35
C SER A 2 2.64 -90.59 44.49
N ALA A 3 3.39 -89.96 43.58
CA ALA A 3 3.77 -88.56 43.66
C ALA A 3 2.58 -87.65 43.32
N LYS A 4 2.16 -86.82 44.29
CA LYS A 4 1.16 -85.76 44.09
C LYS A 4 1.77 -84.67 43.21
N LYS A 5 1.48 -84.71 41.91
CA LYS A 5 1.96 -83.74 40.92
C LYS A 5 1.35 -82.36 41.25
N SER A 6 2.22 -81.40 41.55
CA SER A 6 1.93 -80.03 41.98
C SER A 6 0.94 -79.31 41.04
N THR A 7 -0.30 -79.05 41.50
CA THR A 7 -1.35 -78.23 40.86
C THR A 7 -1.19 -76.72 41.12
N ILE A 8 -0.30 -76.34 42.03
CA ILE A 8 0.00 -74.96 42.43
C ILE A 8 0.37 -74.02 41.25
N PRO A 9 1.19 -74.41 40.25
CA PRO A 9 1.59 -73.47 39.18
C PRO A 9 0.45 -73.10 38.25
N PHE A 10 -0.56 -73.97 38.06
CA PHE A 10 -1.69 -73.70 37.18
C PHE A 10 -2.69 -72.73 37.83
N GLU A 11 -3.01 -72.95 39.11
CA GLU A 11 -3.91 -72.05 39.86
C GLU A 11 -3.31 -70.64 39.98
N VAL A 12 -2.00 -70.54 40.23
CA VAL A 12 -1.29 -69.26 40.26
C VAL A 12 -1.30 -68.59 38.88
N ALA A 13 -1.10 -69.33 37.79
CA ALA A 13 -1.16 -68.79 36.43
C ALA A 13 -2.55 -68.25 36.08
N VAL A 14 -3.63 -68.93 36.50
CA VAL A 14 -5.01 -68.49 36.29
C VAL A 14 -5.30 -67.20 37.06
N ILE A 15 -4.85 -67.11 38.32
CA ILE A 15 -5.03 -65.89 39.13
C ILE A 15 -4.27 -64.71 38.53
N ILE A 16 -3.03 -64.92 38.09
CA ILE A 16 -2.24 -63.89 37.41
C ILE A 16 -2.93 -63.45 36.12
N ALA A 17 -3.38 -64.39 35.28
CA ALA A 17 -4.07 -64.08 34.04
C ALA A 17 -5.38 -63.31 34.29
N ALA A 18 -6.17 -63.70 35.28
CA ALA A 18 -7.39 -63.00 35.67
C ALA A 18 -7.11 -61.59 36.20
N THR A 19 -6.04 -61.43 36.99
CA THR A 19 -5.60 -60.12 37.50
C THR A 19 -5.13 -59.20 36.37
N LEU A 20 -4.38 -59.75 35.42
CA LEU A 20 -3.89 -59.02 34.24
C LEU A 20 -5.05 -58.61 33.34
N LEU A 21 -6.02 -59.51 33.14
CA LEU A 21 -7.23 -59.24 32.37
C LEU A 21 -8.08 -58.16 33.03
N ALA A 22 -8.26 -58.21 34.35
CA ALA A 22 -8.96 -57.17 35.11
C ALA A 22 -8.25 -55.82 35.04
N ALA A 23 -6.92 -55.79 35.11
CA ALA A 23 -6.13 -54.56 34.98
C ALA A 23 -6.23 -53.95 33.58
N VAL A 24 -6.17 -54.78 32.53
CA VAL A 24 -6.35 -54.34 31.13
C VAL A 24 -7.76 -53.83 30.90
N ALA A 25 -8.78 -54.52 31.40
CA ALA A 25 -10.17 -54.09 31.31
C ALA A 25 -10.40 -52.76 32.05
N GLY A 26 -9.82 -52.62 33.25
CA GLY A 26 -9.86 -51.37 34.02
C GLY A 26 -9.20 -50.20 33.29
N HIS A 27 -8.05 -50.44 32.67
CA HIS A 27 -7.38 -49.42 31.85
C HIS A 27 -8.23 -49.03 30.63
N PHE A 28 -8.85 -49.99 29.96
CA PHE A 28 -9.76 -49.73 28.85
C PHE A 28 -10.94 -48.84 29.26
N LEU A 29 -11.58 -49.14 30.40
CA LEU A 29 -12.69 -48.32 30.93
C LEU A 29 -12.25 -46.89 31.25
N ASN A 30 -11.06 -46.72 31.83
CA ASN A 30 -10.51 -45.40 32.14
C ASN A 30 -10.22 -44.57 30.87
N ILE A 31 -9.78 -45.22 29.79
CA ILE A 31 -9.62 -44.57 28.48
C ILE A 31 -10.98 -44.10 27.93
N PHE A 32 -12.03 -44.92 28.06
CA PHE A 32 -13.36 -44.52 27.64
C PHE A 32 -13.89 -43.31 28.41
N GLU A 33 -13.62 -43.24 29.71
CA GLU A 33 -14.00 -42.09 30.55
C GLU A 33 -13.25 -40.81 30.15
N PHE A 34 -11.96 -40.92 29.85
CA PHE A 34 -11.17 -39.81 29.31
C PHE A 34 -11.73 -39.30 27.97
N LEU A 35 -12.07 -40.21 27.05
CA LEU A 35 -12.65 -39.85 25.75
C LEU A 35 -14.04 -39.22 25.89
N TYR A 36 -14.87 -39.73 26.81
CA TYR A 36 -16.17 -39.15 27.12
C TYR A 36 -16.01 -37.73 27.67
N ASN A 37 -15.11 -37.52 28.63
CA ASN A 37 -14.84 -36.20 29.19
C ASN A 37 -14.26 -35.23 28.16
N LEU A 38 -13.43 -35.70 27.22
CA LEU A 38 -12.93 -34.88 26.11
C LEU A 38 -14.08 -34.42 25.19
N SER A 39 -15.05 -35.30 24.92
CA SER A 39 -16.24 -34.95 24.13
C SER A 39 -17.17 -33.96 24.86
N VAL A 40 -17.25 -34.04 26.18
CA VAL A 40 -18.01 -33.12 27.02
C VAL A 40 -17.28 -31.78 27.15
N PHE A 41 -15.95 -31.78 27.24
CA PHE A 41 -15.14 -30.56 27.23
C PHE A 41 -15.28 -29.80 25.89
N ALA A 42 -15.32 -30.53 24.77
CA ALA A 42 -15.62 -29.94 23.46
C ALA A 42 -17.04 -29.34 23.40
N LYS A 43 -18.04 -29.95 24.06
CA LYS A 43 -19.38 -29.37 24.22
C LYS A 43 -19.41 -28.19 25.19
N TRP A 44 -18.62 -28.22 26.26
CA TRP A 44 -18.47 -27.13 27.23
C TRP A 44 -17.84 -25.88 26.59
N LEU A 45 -17.01 -26.06 25.56
CA LEU A 45 -16.40 -24.99 24.77
C LEU A 45 -17.36 -24.33 23.74
N ASN A 46 -18.63 -24.77 23.61
CA ASN A 46 -19.60 -24.25 22.62
C ASN A 46 -18.95 -24.00 21.24
N LEU A 47 -18.19 -24.99 20.73
CA LEU A 47 -17.30 -24.82 19.59
C LEU A 47 -18.05 -24.34 18.33
N ASP A 48 -19.31 -24.73 18.18
CA ASP A 48 -20.25 -24.27 17.15
C ASP A 48 -20.57 -22.76 17.26
N GLN A 49 -20.64 -22.22 18.47
CA GLN A 49 -20.88 -20.79 18.73
C GLN A 49 -19.68 -19.90 18.40
N ILE A 50 -18.46 -20.45 18.39
CA ILE A 50 -17.21 -19.72 18.08
C ILE A 50 -16.84 -19.84 16.59
N ILE A 51 -17.05 -20.99 15.97
CA ILE A 51 -16.67 -21.20 14.56
C ILE A 51 -17.42 -20.25 13.62
N LEU A 52 -18.73 -20.10 13.81
CA LEU A 52 -19.57 -19.26 12.97
C LEU A 52 -19.16 -17.77 12.96
N PRO A 53 -18.98 -17.07 14.09
CA PRO A 53 -18.57 -15.67 14.07
C PRO A 53 -17.17 -15.48 13.47
N PHE A 54 -16.25 -16.42 13.68
CA PHE A 54 -14.94 -16.38 13.03
C PHE A 54 -15.05 -16.54 11.50
N LEU A 55 -15.91 -17.43 11.01
CA LEU A 55 -16.17 -17.55 9.57
C LEU A 55 -16.80 -16.28 8.99
N VAL A 56 -17.79 -15.69 9.67
CA VAL A 56 -18.41 -14.43 9.22
C VAL A 56 -17.38 -13.28 9.21
N LEU A 57 -16.53 -13.22 10.24
CA LEU A 57 -15.50 -12.19 10.35
C LEU A 57 -14.43 -12.34 9.27
N THR A 58 -13.98 -13.57 8.97
CA THR A 58 -13.02 -13.82 7.89
C THR A 58 -13.61 -13.47 6.52
N ILE A 59 -14.86 -13.83 6.25
CA ILE A 59 -15.56 -13.44 5.01
C ILE A 59 -15.67 -11.92 4.92
N GLY A 60 -16.04 -11.25 6.01
CA GLY A 60 -16.12 -9.78 6.08
C GLY A 60 -14.77 -9.11 5.81
N LEU A 61 -13.68 -9.63 6.39
CA LEU A 61 -12.33 -9.13 6.15
C LEU A 61 -11.88 -9.36 4.70
N ILE A 62 -12.19 -10.52 4.12
CA ILE A 62 -11.89 -10.80 2.71
C ILE A 62 -12.64 -9.83 1.81
N TRP A 63 -13.94 -9.63 2.04
CA TRP A 63 -14.75 -8.69 1.29
C TRP A 63 -14.22 -7.25 1.41
N LEU A 64 -13.90 -6.81 2.63
CA LEU A 64 -13.32 -5.48 2.88
C LEU A 64 -11.97 -5.32 2.19
N SER A 65 -11.13 -6.36 2.21
CA SER A 65 -9.81 -6.35 1.55
C SER A 65 -9.95 -6.22 0.04
N VAL A 66 -10.87 -6.98 -0.57
CA VAL A 66 -11.15 -6.89 -2.01
C VAL A 66 -11.70 -5.52 -2.38
N ARG A 67 -12.67 -5.00 -1.62
CA ARG A 67 -13.23 -3.66 -1.85
C ARG A 67 -12.15 -2.59 -1.83
N ARG A 68 -11.30 -2.61 -0.80
CA ARG A 68 -10.21 -1.63 -0.63
C ARG A 68 -9.13 -1.77 -1.72
N TYR A 69 -8.84 -2.98 -2.17
CA TYR A 69 -7.91 -3.23 -3.27
C TYR A 69 -8.38 -2.56 -4.57
N HIS A 70 -9.67 -2.65 -4.88
CA HIS A 70 -10.22 -1.99 -6.06
C HIS A 70 -10.15 -0.47 -6.00
N GLU A 71 -10.41 0.13 -4.84
CA GLU A 71 -10.32 1.58 -4.64
C GLU A 71 -8.87 2.08 -4.83
N LEU A 72 -7.89 1.40 -4.22
CA LEU A 72 -6.47 1.73 -4.35
C LEU A 72 -6.00 1.67 -5.80
N ARG A 73 -6.44 0.67 -6.56
CA ARG A 73 -6.06 0.51 -7.96
C ARG A 73 -6.60 1.64 -8.84
N ARG A 74 -7.86 2.06 -8.63
CA ARG A 74 -8.43 3.20 -9.36
C ARG A 74 -7.67 4.49 -9.12
N VAL A 75 -7.31 4.76 -7.86
CA VAL A 75 -6.54 5.96 -7.50
C VAL A 75 -5.15 5.94 -8.14
N ALA A 76 -4.50 4.78 -8.23
CA ALA A 76 -3.21 4.66 -8.91
C ALA A 76 -3.34 4.94 -10.42
N ASP A 77 -4.31 4.31 -11.07
CA ASP A 77 -4.55 4.47 -12.51
C ASP A 77 -4.92 5.93 -12.87
N ASP A 78 -5.76 6.58 -12.06
CA ASP A 78 -6.16 7.98 -12.29
C ASP A 78 -4.98 8.95 -12.10
N ARG A 79 -4.12 8.71 -11.10
CA ARG A 79 -2.90 9.50 -10.90
C ARG A 79 -1.94 9.38 -12.08
N GLU A 80 -1.75 8.17 -12.59
CA GLU A 80 -0.89 7.93 -13.74
C GLU A 80 -1.41 8.68 -14.97
N LYS A 81 -2.72 8.63 -15.24
CA LYS A 81 -3.34 9.39 -16.35
C LYS A 81 -3.15 10.89 -16.21
N SER A 82 -3.43 11.48 -15.04
CA SER A 82 -3.22 12.92 -14.84
C SER A 82 -1.75 13.31 -15.00
N GLN A 83 -0.81 12.46 -14.57
CA GLN A 83 0.61 12.71 -14.79
C GLN A 83 1.00 12.63 -16.27
N LEU A 84 0.47 11.66 -17.01
CA LEU A 84 0.69 11.53 -18.44
C LEU A 84 0.11 12.71 -19.22
N GLU A 85 -1.10 13.17 -18.88
CA GLU A 85 -1.71 14.36 -19.48
C GLU A 85 -0.86 15.60 -19.23
N LEU A 86 -0.41 15.83 -17.99
CA LEU A 86 0.49 16.94 -17.65
C LEU A 86 1.81 16.87 -18.44
N GLN A 87 2.40 15.69 -18.56
CA GLN A 87 3.62 15.49 -19.34
C GLN A 87 3.39 15.75 -20.83
N GLN A 88 2.27 15.29 -21.39
CA GLN A 88 1.91 15.52 -22.78
C GLN A 88 1.70 17.01 -23.07
N THR A 89 0.96 17.72 -22.22
CA THR A 89 0.78 19.17 -22.33
C THR A 89 2.12 19.90 -22.23
N ARG A 90 2.99 19.51 -21.30
CA ARG A 90 4.34 20.09 -21.16
C ARG A 90 5.17 19.87 -22.42
N LEU A 91 5.21 18.65 -22.96
CA LEU A 91 5.93 18.34 -24.20
C LEU A 91 5.36 19.06 -25.43
N GLN A 92 4.05 19.28 -25.47
CA GLN A 92 3.43 20.11 -26.51
C GLN A 92 3.88 21.56 -26.39
N PHE A 93 3.86 22.13 -25.17
CA PHE A 93 4.33 23.48 -24.91
C PHE A 93 5.82 23.65 -25.26
N ASP A 94 6.67 22.73 -24.83
CA ASP A 94 8.10 22.74 -25.13
C ASP A 94 8.37 22.67 -26.64
N ARG A 95 7.59 21.86 -27.38
CA ARG A 95 7.69 21.78 -28.86
C ARG A 95 7.25 23.06 -29.55
N LEU A 96 6.17 23.69 -29.09
CA LEU A 96 5.72 24.98 -29.60
C LEU A 96 6.79 26.03 -29.39
N LEU A 97 7.35 26.12 -28.18
CA LEU A 97 8.45 27.03 -27.88
C LEU A 97 9.70 26.74 -28.70
N SER A 98 10.06 25.46 -28.88
CA SER A 98 11.26 25.08 -29.63
C SER A 98 11.14 25.35 -31.13
N ASN A 99 9.94 25.23 -31.70
CA ASN A 99 9.70 25.50 -33.11
C ASN A 99 9.69 27.00 -33.43
N LEU A 100 9.49 27.85 -32.41
CA LEU A 100 9.53 29.31 -32.53
C LEU A 100 10.94 29.89 -32.34
N LYS A 101 11.95 29.03 -32.16
CA LYS A 101 13.36 29.45 -32.02
C LYS A 101 13.82 30.22 -33.26
N GLY A 102 14.31 31.44 -33.03
CA GLY A 102 14.97 32.27 -34.04
C GLY A 102 14.39 33.67 -34.19
N GLU A 103 13.09 33.86 -33.94
CA GLU A 103 12.44 35.17 -34.13
C GLU A 103 11.73 35.71 -32.88
N TYR A 104 11.30 34.83 -31.97
CA TYR A 104 10.53 35.22 -30.79
C TYR A 104 11.04 34.52 -29.53
N PHE A 105 11.01 35.23 -28.40
CA PHE A 105 11.21 34.65 -27.08
C PHE A 105 10.02 34.98 -26.17
N PHE A 106 9.68 34.05 -25.30
CA PHE A 106 8.61 34.22 -24.33
C PHE A 106 9.21 34.49 -22.96
N TYR A 107 8.55 35.35 -22.20
CA TYR A 107 8.90 35.62 -20.81
C TYR A 107 7.65 35.74 -19.95
N ARG A 108 7.84 35.54 -18.65
CA ARG A 108 6.89 35.86 -17.60
C ARG A 108 7.64 36.61 -16.51
N HIS A 109 7.07 37.71 -16.04
CA HIS A 109 7.59 38.45 -14.90
C HIS A 109 6.63 38.34 -13.71
N ASN A 110 7.15 38.59 -12.51
CA ASN A 110 6.35 38.66 -11.29
C ASN A 110 5.74 40.06 -11.09
N THR A 111 4.99 40.22 -10.00
CA THR A 111 4.39 41.50 -9.59
C THR A 111 5.41 42.59 -9.30
N ASP A 112 6.64 42.19 -8.99
CA ASP A 112 7.76 43.08 -8.70
C ASP A 112 8.56 43.43 -9.98
N GLY A 113 8.06 43.11 -11.18
CA GLY A 113 8.73 43.45 -12.45
C GLY A 113 9.99 42.65 -12.76
N VAL A 114 10.29 41.58 -12.03
CA VAL A 114 11.42 40.70 -12.28
C VAL A 114 11.01 39.56 -13.19
N PHE A 115 11.75 39.33 -14.28
CA PHE A 115 11.54 38.18 -15.15
C PHE A 115 11.83 36.87 -14.40
N GLU A 116 10.79 36.04 -14.21
CA GLU A 116 10.86 34.77 -13.45
C GLU A 116 11.12 33.59 -14.39
N LEU A 117 10.51 33.62 -15.57
CA LEU A 117 10.60 32.55 -16.55
C LEU A 117 10.89 33.16 -17.91
N VAL A 118 12.01 32.79 -18.54
CA VAL A 118 12.40 33.26 -19.86
C VAL A 118 12.76 32.05 -20.72
N SER A 119 12.26 32.01 -21.96
CA SER A 119 12.56 30.95 -22.91
C SER A 119 14.05 30.99 -23.31
N PRO A 120 14.74 29.83 -23.46
CA PRO A 120 16.13 29.78 -23.93
C PRO A 120 16.39 30.50 -25.26
N SER A 121 15.36 30.68 -26.09
CA SER A 121 15.42 31.42 -27.36
C SER A 121 15.87 32.88 -27.20
N VAL A 122 15.86 33.44 -25.99
CA VAL A 122 16.40 34.79 -25.71
C VAL A 122 17.88 34.90 -26.10
N THR A 123 18.63 33.81 -26.01
CA THR A 123 20.04 33.75 -26.43
C THR A 123 20.16 33.92 -27.94
N ASP A 124 19.27 33.30 -28.71
CA ASP A 124 19.30 33.34 -30.17
C ASP A 124 18.83 34.71 -30.71
N VAL A 125 17.87 35.35 -30.03
CA VAL A 125 17.26 36.62 -30.47
C VAL A 125 18.01 37.85 -29.97
N LEU A 126 18.38 37.88 -28.68
CA LEU A 126 18.99 39.04 -28.03
C LEU A 126 20.46 38.83 -27.62
N GLY A 127 20.97 37.59 -27.66
CA GLY A 127 22.36 37.28 -27.27
C GLY A 127 22.60 37.16 -25.76
N TYR A 128 21.58 37.35 -24.92
CA TYR A 128 21.69 37.18 -23.46
C TYR A 128 21.40 35.74 -23.04
N THR A 129 22.08 35.26 -22.00
CA THR A 129 21.67 34.02 -21.34
C THR A 129 20.40 34.22 -20.52
N VAL A 130 19.67 33.14 -20.23
CA VAL A 130 18.44 33.18 -19.45
C VAL A 130 18.70 33.79 -18.07
N GLU A 131 19.80 33.38 -17.43
CA GLU A 131 20.20 33.84 -16.10
C GLU A 131 20.54 35.35 -16.09
N GLU A 132 21.15 35.86 -17.16
CA GLU A 132 21.48 37.28 -17.29
C GLU A 132 20.24 38.16 -17.54
N PHE A 133 19.24 37.60 -18.22
CA PHE A 133 18.01 38.30 -18.58
C PHE A 133 16.97 38.32 -17.43
N CYS A 134 17.09 37.43 -16.45
CA CYS A 134 16.24 37.38 -15.26
C CYS A 134 16.53 38.51 -14.25
N LYS A 135 16.34 39.76 -14.70
CA LYS A 135 16.47 40.99 -13.90
C LYS A 135 15.18 41.79 -13.92
N HIS A 136 15.14 42.87 -13.14
CA HIS A 136 14.04 43.82 -13.20
C HIS A 136 14.01 44.50 -14.58
N TYR A 137 12.83 44.65 -15.19
CA TYR A 137 12.68 45.16 -16.56
C TYR A 137 13.33 46.55 -16.76
N THR A 138 13.36 47.37 -15.71
CA THR A 138 13.95 48.73 -15.73
C THR A 138 15.44 48.74 -16.08
N VAL A 139 16.16 47.64 -15.87
CA VAL A 139 17.59 47.52 -16.22
C VAL A 139 17.84 47.66 -17.72
N TYR A 140 16.82 47.38 -18.55
CA TYR A 140 16.91 47.45 -20.01
C TYR A 140 16.26 48.72 -20.61
N LEU A 141 15.72 49.60 -19.77
CA LEU A 141 15.11 50.85 -20.23
C LEU A 141 16.19 51.92 -20.47
N THR A 142 16.03 52.70 -21.53
CA THR A 142 16.85 53.89 -21.79
C THR A 142 16.25 55.11 -21.07
N ASP A 143 17.03 56.19 -20.93
CA ASP A 143 16.59 57.45 -20.28
C ASP A 143 15.55 58.25 -21.09
N ASP A 144 14.91 57.64 -22.08
CA ASP A 144 13.87 58.30 -22.87
C ASP A 144 12.61 58.54 -22.02
N PRO A 145 12.04 59.75 -22.03
CA PRO A 145 10.83 60.05 -21.27
C PRO A 145 9.62 59.17 -21.62
N ILE A 146 9.58 58.56 -22.82
CA ILE A 146 8.54 57.58 -23.21
C ILE A 146 8.59 56.34 -22.32
N ASN A 147 9.77 55.92 -21.84
CA ASN A 147 9.91 54.70 -21.04
C ASN A 147 9.28 54.81 -19.65
N LYS A 148 8.91 56.00 -19.20
CA LYS A 148 8.13 56.18 -17.96
C LYS A 148 6.71 55.62 -18.06
N GLU A 149 6.16 55.53 -19.28
CA GLU A 149 4.85 54.88 -19.49
C GLU A 149 4.95 53.35 -19.32
N VAL A 150 6.13 52.75 -19.47
CA VAL A 150 6.33 51.30 -19.28
C VAL A 150 5.99 50.91 -17.85
N GLU A 151 6.43 51.69 -16.85
CA GLU A 151 6.12 51.42 -15.44
C GLU A 151 4.61 51.33 -15.20
N LYS A 152 3.88 52.33 -15.71
CA LYS A 152 2.42 52.39 -15.60
C LYS A 152 1.72 51.24 -16.32
N HIS A 153 2.20 50.84 -17.49
CA HIS A 153 1.62 49.71 -18.23
C HIS A 153 1.94 48.37 -17.58
N THR A 154 3.15 48.20 -17.04
CA THR A 154 3.56 46.97 -16.36
C THR A 154 2.80 46.77 -15.06
N GLU A 155 2.54 47.82 -14.28
CA GLU A 155 1.70 47.76 -13.07
C GLU A 155 0.25 47.35 -13.36
N LEU A 156 -0.27 47.69 -14.56
CA LEU A 156 -1.64 47.36 -14.98
C LEU A 156 -1.78 45.95 -15.59
N SER A 157 -0.66 45.28 -15.88
CA SER A 157 -0.62 43.93 -16.49
C SER A 157 -0.48 42.79 -15.47
N ILE A 158 -0.59 43.11 -14.18
CA ILE A 158 -0.56 42.16 -13.06
C ILE A 158 -1.96 41.62 -12.77
#